data_AF-A0A7J9JYK1-F1
#
_entry.id   AF-A0A7J9JYK1-F1
#
_cell.length_a   1.000
_cell.length_b   1.000
_cell.length_c   1.000
_cell.angle_alpha   90.00
_cell.angle_beta   90.00
_cell.angle_gamma   90.00
#
_symmetry.space_group_name_H-M   'P 1'
#
loop_
_entity.id
_entity.type
_entity.pdbx_description
1 polymer ?
#
loop_
_entity_poly.entity_id
_entity_poly.type
_entity_poly.pdbx_seq_one_letter_code
_entity_poly.pdbx_strand_id
1 'polypeptide(L)'
;MGLCKLGCVPWLLGILFLSSLELLCMADVHYYDFIVRESNFTRLCTTKSMLVVNDSYPGPEIRCPIQPGANFTYQVILSDEIGTLWWHAHSDWTRGSVHGAFVILPAPHETYPFHPPDADQTIILESWYNDDYLELIRNSTLDGQAVGIPNAYAINGHLGDTYDCNDTIFRMEVNYQDTYLLRIINAAMNEE
;
A
#
# COMPACT_ATOMS: atom_id res chain seq x y z
N MET A 1 32.36 -65.77 40.89
CA MET A 1 33.54 -65.33 40.10
C MET A 1 33.06 -64.95 38.70
N GLY A 2 33.72 -64.00 38.03
CA GLY A 2 33.40 -63.59 36.66
C GLY A 2 32.38 -62.45 36.57
N LEU A 3 32.66 -61.46 35.72
CA LEU A 3 31.76 -60.35 35.37
C LEU A 3 31.41 -60.44 33.87
N CYS A 4 30.29 -59.83 33.49
CA CYS A 4 30.27 -58.98 32.29
C CYS A 4 29.38 -57.74 32.52
N LYS A 5 29.44 -56.76 31.61
CA LYS A 5 28.84 -55.42 31.75
C LYS A 5 27.90 -55.08 30.58
N LEU A 6 27.38 -53.85 30.62
CA LEU A 6 26.55 -53.13 29.63
C LEU A 6 25.06 -53.55 29.66
N GLY A 7 24.11 -52.63 29.47
CA GLY A 7 24.23 -51.18 29.27
C GLY A 7 23.06 -50.41 29.91
N CYS A 8 23.29 -49.15 30.27
CA CYS A 8 22.28 -48.24 30.80
C CYS A 8 22.45 -46.88 30.11
N VAL A 9 21.35 -46.15 29.90
CA VAL A 9 21.27 -44.85 29.19
C VAL A 9 21.50 -44.97 27.66
N PRO A 10 20.82 -44.21 26.76
CA PRO A 10 19.70 -43.27 26.97
C PRO A 10 18.40 -43.64 26.23
N TRP A 11 17.25 -43.54 26.90
CA TRP A 11 15.96 -43.27 26.22
C TRP A 11 15.75 -41.76 25.92
N LEU A 12 16.71 -40.91 26.33
CA LEU A 12 16.64 -39.45 26.21
C LEU A 12 17.03 -38.91 24.82
N LEU A 13 17.79 -39.65 24.00
CA LEU A 13 18.20 -39.18 22.67
C LEU A 13 17.06 -39.17 21.64
N GLY A 14 16.04 -40.02 21.80
CA GLY A 14 14.91 -40.09 20.85
C GLY A 14 13.96 -38.88 20.93
N ILE A 15 13.87 -38.23 22.10
CA ILE A 15 12.97 -37.08 22.31
C ILE A 15 13.57 -35.79 21.72
N LEU A 16 14.89 -35.61 21.86
CA LEU A 16 15.62 -34.44 21.36
C LEU A 16 15.68 -34.33 19.82
N PHE A 17 15.37 -35.41 19.10
CA PHE A 17 15.35 -35.42 17.63
C PHE A 17 13.96 -35.14 17.03
N LEU A 18 12.92 -35.10 17.86
CA LEU A 18 11.55 -34.74 17.45
C LEU A 18 11.25 -33.25 17.67
N SER A 19 11.93 -32.59 18.61
CA SER A 19 11.84 -31.13 18.83
C SER A 19 12.69 -30.30 17.86
N SER A 20 13.50 -30.93 17.00
CA SER A 20 14.35 -30.23 16.01
C SER A 20 13.73 -30.14 14.62
N LEU A 21 12.49 -30.62 14.44
CA LEU A 21 11.72 -30.50 13.19
C LEU A 21 10.49 -29.58 13.34
N GLU A 22 10.50 -28.71 14.35
CA GLU A 22 9.67 -27.50 14.33
C GLU A 22 10.26 -26.53 13.30
N LEU A 23 9.86 -26.71 12.04
CA LEU A 23 10.18 -25.79 10.95
C LEU A 23 9.55 -24.44 11.29
N LEU A 24 10.38 -23.48 11.72
CA LEU A 24 9.97 -22.14 12.11
C LEU A 24 9.49 -21.32 10.90
N CYS A 25 8.27 -21.61 10.46
CA CYS A 25 7.47 -20.73 9.60
C CYS A 25 7.09 -19.48 10.40
N MET A 26 8.03 -18.57 10.56
CA MET A 26 7.77 -17.26 11.16
C MET A 26 7.02 -16.40 10.15
N ALA A 27 5.68 -16.45 10.21
CA ALA A 27 4.85 -15.45 9.57
C ALA A 27 5.06 -14.11 10.28
N ASP A 28 5.65 -13.14 9.58
CA ASP A 28 5.72 -11.76 10.08
C ASP A 28 4.33 -11.10 9.94
N VAL A 29 4.00 -10.21 10.87
CA VAL A 29 2.68 -9.58 10.97
C VAL A 29 2.84 -8.12 11.31
N HIS A 30 2.70 -7.28 10.28
CA HIS A 30 2.73 -5.83 10.43
C HIS A 30 1.34 -5.31 10.83
N TYR A 31 1.31 -4.42 11.83
CA TYR A 31 0.11 -3.76 12.32
C TYR A 31 0.21 -2.26 12.10
N TYR A 32 -0.92 -1.65 11.78
CA TYR A 32 -1.05 -0.22 11.52
C TYR A 32 -2.54 0.21 11.77
N ASP A 33 -2.82 1.51 12.04
CA ASP A 33 -4.20 2.08 12.16
C ASP A 33 -4.57 3.13 11.06
N PHE A 34 -5.46 2.84 10.07
CA PHE A 34 -5.79 3.75 8.95
C PHE A 34 -6.75 4.86 9.44
N ILE A 35 -6.23 6.04 9.80
CA ILE A 35 -7.08 7.18 10.21
C ILE A 35 -7.53 7.99 8.99
N VAL A 36 -8.71 7.68 8.43
CA VAL A 36 -9.38 8.52 7.43
C VAL A 36 -9.82 9.84 8.05
N ARG A 37 -9.36 10.96 7.51
CA ARG A 37 -9.79 12.31 7.92
C ARG A 37 -10.00 13.25 6.74
N GLU A 38 -10.87 14.23 6.94
CA GLU A 38 -11.03 15.38 6.07
C GLU A 38 -9.85 16.36 6.22
N SER A 39 -9.34 16.90 5.11
CA SER A 39 -8.24 17.87 5.08
C SER A 39 -8.34 18.78 3.85
N ASN A 40 -8.11 20.09 4.04
CA ASN A 40 -8.15 21.07 2.95
C ASN A 40 -6.83 21.09 2.17
N PHE A 41 -6.92 21.06 0.84
CA PHE A 41 -5.79 21.18 -0.07
C PHE A 41 -6.03 22.34 -1.05
N THR A 42 -4.98 23.14 -1.27
CA THR A 42 -4.97 24.23 -2.26
C THR A 42 -4.08 23.85 -3.44
N ARG A 43 -4.64 23.87 -4.65
CA ARG A 43 -4.00 23.57 -5.94
C ARG A 43 -4.72 24.33 -7.07
N LEU A 44 -3.99 24.72 -8.13
CA LEU A 44 -4.55 25.43 -9.29
C LEU A 44 -5.38 26.69 -8.89
N CYS A 45 -4.90 27.45 -7.89
CA CYS A 45 -5.63 28.54 -7.22
C CYS A 45 -6.97 28.19 -6.53
N THR A 46 -7.41 26.93 -6.55
CA THR A 46 -8.62 26.44 -5.87
C THR A 46 -8.27 25.77 -4.54
N THR A 47 -9.15 25.90 -3.55
CA THR A 47 -9.06 25.15 -2.28
C THR A 47 -10.27 24.25 -2.16
N LYS A 48 -10.03 22.94 -2.02
CA LYS A 48 -11.08 21.95 -1.82
C LYS A 48 -10.75 21.05 -0.63
N SER A 49 -11.77 20.34 -0.16
CA SER A 49 -11.63 19.30 0.86
C SER A 49 -11.30 17.95 0.22
N MET A 50 -10.50 17.13 0.89
CA MET A 50 -10.11 15.78 0.45
C MET A 50 -9.99 14.84 1.65
N LEU A 51 -10.18 13.54 1.44
CA LEU A 51 -9.99 12.53 2.48
C LEU A 51 -8.57 11.96 2.41
N VAL A 52 -7.88 11.87 3.56
CA VAL A 52 -6.49 11.40 3.68
C VAL A 52 -6.30 10.42 4.83
N VAL A 53 -5.24 9.59 4.78
CA VAL A 53 -5.11 8.30 5.49
C VAL A 53 -3.64 8.00 5.87
N ASN A 54 -3.39 7.08 6.82
CA ASN A 54 -2.25 6.11 6.94
C ASN A 54 -2.40 5.31 8.27
N ASP A 55 -2.22 3.98 8.45
CA ASP A 55 -1.88 2.76 7.62
C ASP A 55 -2.72 1.51 8.15
N SER A 56 -3.11 0.34 7.54
CA SER A 56 -3.91 -0.72 8.31
C SER A 56 -3.96 -2.25 7.98
N TYR A 57 -4.34 -3.09 8.98
CA TYR A 57 -4.61 -4.58 8.98
C TYR A 57 -5.25 -5.03 10.36
N PRO A 58 -6.10 -6.10 10.63
CA PRO A 58 -6.80 -7.16 9.84
C PRO A 58 -8.36 -7.45 10.07
N GLY A 59 -9.19 -7.71 9.02
CA GLY A 59 -10.64 -8.13 9.00
C GLY A 59 -11.43 -8.11 7.62
N PRO A 60 -12.62 -8.74 7.42
CA PRO A 60 -13.16 -9.16 6.08
C PRO A 60 -14.27 -8.30 5.36
N GLU A 61 -14.86 -8.81 4.25
CA GLU A 61 -15.83 -8.14 3.32
C GLU A 61 -17.07 -7.50 3.98
N ILE A 62 -17.48 -6.31 3.52
CA ILE A 62 -18.65 -5.56 4.04
C ILE A 62 -19.54 -5.01 2.92
N ARG A 63 -20.86 -5.21 3.02
CA ARG A 63 -21.89 -4.57 2.17
C ARG A 63 -22.34 -3.17 2.63
N CYS A 64 -21.74 -2.65 3.69
CA CYS A 64 -22.05 -1.35 4.29
C CYS A 64 -20.74 -0.56 4.44
N PRO A 65 -20.66 0.71 4.02
CA PRO A 65 -19.48 1.52 4.23
C PRO A 65 -19.26 1.79 5.73
N ILE A 66 -17.99 1.94 6.13
CA ILE A 66 -17.61 2.32 7.49
C ILE A 66 -18.24 3.69 7.78
N GLN A 67 -19.11 3.76 8.79
CA GLN A 67 -19.85 4.98 9.11
C GLN A 67 -18.93 6.02 9.78
N PRO A 68 -19.20 7.33 9.64
CA PRO A 68 -18.44 8.36 10.34
C PRO A 68 -18.39 8.11 11.85
N GLY A 69 -17.18 8.02 12.42
CA GLY A 69 -16.95 7.72 13.83
C GLY A 69 -16.96 6.23 14.20
N ALA A 70 -17.21 5.32 13.25
CA ALA A 70 -16.96 3.88 13.39
C ALA A 70 -15.54 3.52 12.95
N ASN A 71 -15.11 2.29 13.24
CA ASN A 71 -13.83 1.73 12.80
C ASN A 71 -14.01 0.32 12.20
N PHE A 72 -12.98 -0.13 11.49
CA PHE A 72 -12.84 -1.48 10.93
C PHE A 72 -11.35 -1.80 10.75
N THR A 73 -11.05 -3.03 10.33
CA THR A 73 -9.70 -3.62 10.32
C THR A 73 -9.61 -4.57 9.10
N TYR A 74 -8.50 -4.68 8.34
CA TYR A 74 -8.54 -5.27 6.95
C TYR A 74 -7.64 -6.49 6.58
N GLN A 75 -8.28 -7.63 6.23
CA GLN A 75 -7.87 -9.05 6.07
C GLN A 75 -6.87 -9.41 4.97
N VAL A 76 -5.87 -8.57 4.68
CA VAL A 76 -4.98 -8.79 3.52
C VAL A 76 -3.91 -9.85 3.82
N ILE A 77 -4.29 -11.13 3.84
CA ILE A 77 -3.36 -12.26 3.92
C ILE A 77 -2.61 -12.36 2.59
N LEU A 78 -1.35 -11.98 2.58
CA LEU A 78 -0.44 -12.19 1.45
C LEU A 78 -0.02 -13.68 1.36
N SER A 79 0.30 -14.12 0.14
CA SER A 79 0.62 -15.51 -0.20
C SER A 79 1.98 -15.64 -0.88
N ASP A 80 2.06 -15.45 -2.19
CA ASP A 80 3.31 -15.42 -2.98
C ASP A 80 3.55 -14.07 -3.68
N GLU A 81 2.73 -13.05 -3.38
CA GLU A 81 2.86 -11.70 -3.91
C GLU A 81 4.14 -11.00 -3.42
N ILE A 82 5.10 -10.77 -4.32
CA ILE A 82 6.32 -9.97 -4.08
C ILE A 82 6.40 -8.88 -5.14
N GLY A 83 6.66 -7.62 -4.73
CA GLY A 83 6.79 -6.49 -5.64
C GLY A 83 6.04 -5.24 -5.18
N THR A 84 5.16 -4.73 -6.03
CA THR A 84 4.42 -3.48 -5.81
C THR A 84 2.94 -3.70 -6.06
N LEU A 85 2.16 -3.73 -4.99
CA LEU A 85 0.72 -3.56 -5.03
C LEU A 85 0.36 -2.11 -4.65
N TRP A 86 -0.94 -1.83 -4.59
CA TRP A 86 -1.48 -0.57 -4.09
C TRP A 86 -2.83 -0.82 -3.43
N TRP A 87 -3.23 0.09 -2.54
CA TRP A 87 -4.53 0.09 -1.91
C TRP A 87 -5.28 1.37 -2.28
N HIS A 88 -6.61 1.30 -2.32
CA HIS A 88 -7.47 2.45 -2.52
C HIS A 88 -8.83 2.26 -1.87
N ALA A 89 -9.53 3.36 -1.58
CA ALA A 89 -10.92 3.28 -1.15
C ALA A 89 -11.81 2.71 -2.27
N HIS A 90 -12.82 1.93 -1.91
CA HIS A 90 -13.71 1.26 -2.87
C HIS A 90 -15.19 1.68 -2.69
N SER A 91 -15.43 2.90 -2.22
CA SER A 91 -16.75 3.55 -2.19
C SER A 91 -16.74 4.75 -3.12
N ASP A 92 -17.64 4.75 -4.11
CA ASP A 92 -17.86 5.88 -5.02
C ASP A 92 -16.54 6.37 -5.66
N TRP A 93 -16.33 7.68 -5.74
CA TRP A 93 -15.12 8.29 -6.31
C TRP A 93 -14.05 8.65 -5.25
N THR A 94 -14.18 8.14 -4.02
CA THR A 94 -13.26 8.48 -2.91
C THR A 94 -11.79 8.13 -3.19
N ARG A 95 -11.52 7.15 -4.05
CA ARG A 95 -10.14 6.79 -4.48
C ARG A 95 -9.36 7.93 -5.15
N GLY A 96 -10.04 8.97 -5.65
CA GLY A 96 -9.40 10.19 -6.17
C GLY A 96 -8.64 11.00 -5.10
N SER A 97 -8.76 10.63 -3.81
CA SER A 97 -7.92 11.15 -2.72
C SER A 97 -7.44 10.07 -1.74
N VAL A 98 -8.16 8.95 -1.62
CA VAL A 98 -7.85 7.86 -0.68
C VAL A 98 -7.24 6.67 -1.43
N HIS A 99 -5.91 6.70 -1.57
CA HIS A 99 -5.12 5.60 -2.11
C HIS A 99 -3.67 5.67 -1.60
N GLY A 100 -2.90 4.60 -1.81
CA GLY A 100 -1.48 4.56 -1.48
C GLY A 100 -0.80 3.28 -1.98
N ALA A 101 0.53 3.25 -1.92
CA ALA A 101 1.29 2.08 -2.32
C ALA A 101 1.24 0.97 -1.25
N PHE A 102 1.39 -0.28 -1.70
CA PHE A 102 1.56 -1.44 -0.84
C PHE A 102 2.75 -2.25 -1.36
N VAL A 103 3.94 -1.91 -0.87
CA VAL A 103 5.20 -2.52 -1.30
C VAL A 103 5.46 -3.78 -0.51
N ILE A 104 5.72 -4.89 -1.22
CA ILE A 104 6.03 -6.19 -0.61
C ILE A 104 7.45 -6.57 -1.03
N LEU A 105 8.33 -6.72 -0.04
CA LEU A 105 9.73 -7.10 -0.24
C LEU A 105 9.87 -8.63 -0.28
N PRO A 106 10.92 -9.18 -0.91
CA PRO A 106 11.24 -10.61 -0.82
C PRO A 106 11.38 -11.06 0.64
N ALA A 107 11.07 -12.33 0.92
CA ALA A 107 11.15 -12.85 2.28
C ALA A 107 12.61 -12.87 2.80
N PRO A 108 12.84 -12.95 4.13
CA PRO A 108 14.19 -13.07 4.67
C PRO A 108 14.96 -14.24 4.03
N HIS A 109 16.15 -13.93 3.49
CA HIS A 109 17.02 -14.82 2.71
C HIS A 109 16.61 -15.09 1.25
N GLU A 110 15.54 -14.50 0.75
CA GLU A 110 15.26 -14.40 -0.69
C GLU A 110 15.95 -13.17 -1.30
N THR A 111 16.01 -13.13 -2.64
CA THR A 111 16.59 -12.03 -3.42
C THR A 111 15.73 -11.76 -4.64
N TYR A 112 15.68 -10.50 -5.09
CA TYR A 112 15.09 -10.16 -6.38
C TYR A 112 15.71 -10.98 -7.54
N PRO A 113 14.96 -11.26 -8.61
CA PRO A 113 15.48 -11.94 -9.81
C PRO A 113 16.37 -11.04 -10.70
N PHE A 114 16.84 -9.92 -10.16
CA PHE A 114 17.69 -8.90 -10.76
C PHE A 114 18.69 -8.39 -9.72
N HIS A 115 19.73 -7.66 -10.14
CA HIS A 115 20.70 -7.08 -9.21
C HIS A 115 19.98 -6.21 -8.16
N PRO A 116 20.23 -6.37 -6.84
CA PRO A 116 19.61 -5.54 -5.83
C PRO A 116 19.75 -4.05 -6.15
N PRO A 117 18.67 -3.25 -6.08
CA PRO A 117 18.76 -1.81 -6.24
C PRO A 117 19.36 -1.17 -4.99
N ASP A 118 20.07 -0.05 -5.16
CA ASP A 118 20.66 0.71 -4.06
C ASP A 118 19.59 1.47 -3.26
N ALA A 119 18.48 1.85 -3.91
CA ALA A 119 17.23 2.26 -3.28
C ALA A 119 16.02 2.03 -4.22
N ASP A 120 14.81 1.99 -3.67
CA ASP A 120 13.57 2.03 -4.43
C ASP A 120 12.79 3.34 -4.22
N GLN A 121 11.97 3.72 -5.21
CA GLN A 121 11.16 4.93 -5.17
C GLN A 121 9.77 4.65 -5.72
N THR A 122 8.76 4.87 -4.89
CA THR A 122 7.35 4.85 -5.29
C THR A 122 6.98 6.06 -6.13
N ILE A 123 6.28 5.83 -7.23
CA ILE A 123 5.76 6.85 -8.15
C ILE A 123 4.28 6.57 -8.36
N ILE A 124 3.42 7.29 -7.64
CA ILE A 124 1.97 7.24 -7.85
C ILE A 124 1.61 8.31 -8.88
N LEU A 125 0.91 7.90 -9.93
CA LEU A 125 0.32 8.76 -10.95
C LEU A 125 -1.16 9.01 -10.60
N GLU A 126 -1.57 10.27 -10.60
CA GLU A 126 -2.89 10.67 -10.10
C GLU A 126 -3.59 11.64 -11.05
N SER A 127 -4.91 11.67 -11.00
CA SER A 127 -5.75 12.69 -11.65
C SER A 127 -6.20 13.73 -10.63
N TRP A 128 -6.03 15.02 -10.91
CA TRP A 128 -6.52 16.11 -10.06
C TRP A 128 -7.75 16.79 -10.67
N TYR A 129 -8.80 16.91 -9.88
CA TYR A 129 -10.00 17.72 -10.16
C TYR A 129 -10.10 18.85 -9.13
N ASN A 130 -10.53 20.04 -9.55
CA ASN A 130 -10.71 21.19 -8.65
C ASN A 130 -11.98 21.08 -7.78
N ASP A 131 -13.03 20.47 -8.32
CA ASP A 131 -14.28 20.22 -7.60
C ASP A 131 -14.15 19.02 -6.66
N ASP A 132 -15.08 18.88 -5.70
CA ASP A 132 -15.12 17.70 -4.84
C ASP A 132 -15.50 16.41 -5.62
N TYR A 133 -14.87 15.29 -5.25
CA TYR A 133 -15.05 14.01 -5.95
C TYR A 133 -16.44 13.41 -5.78
N LEU A 134 -17.08 13.61 -4.62
CA LEU A 134 -18.43 13.14 -4.36
C LEU A 134 -19.45 14.05 -5.03
N GLU A 135 -19.24 15.37 -5.03
CA GLU A 135 -20.08 16.30 -5.80
C GLU A 135 -20.04 16.02 -7.30
N LEU A 136 -18.86 15.78 -7.89
CA LEU A 136 -18.68 15.42 -9.30
C LEU A 136 -19.50 14.19 -9.71
N ILE A 137 -19.32 13.06 -9.01
CA ILE A 137 -20.05 11.83 -9.35
C ILE A 137 -21.55 11.94 -9.04
N ARG A 138 -21.95 12.67 -7.99
CA ARG A 138 -23.35 12.94 -7.66
C ARG A 138 -24.04 13.77 -8.75
N ASN A 139 -23.38 14.80 -9.27
CA ASN A 139 -23.89 15.62 -10.37
C ASN A 139 -24.00 14.78 -11.66
N SER A 140 -22.92 14.08 -12.04
CA SER A 140 -22.89 13.14 -13.17
C SER A 140 -24.03 12.10 -13.12
N THR A 141 -24.29 11.53 -11.95
CA THR A 141 -25.36 10.53 -11.74
C THR A 141 -26.77 11.12 -11.89
N LEU A 142 -26.97 12.40 -11.53
CA LEU A 142 -28.25 13.09 -11.65
C LEU A 142 -28.53 13.57 -13.09
N ASP A 143 -27.51 14.11 -13.76
CA ASP A 143 -27.63 14.69 -15.10
C ASP A 143 -27.45 13.66 -16.23
N GLY A 144 -27.06 12.42 -15.87
CA GLY A 144 -26.80 11.32 -16.81
C GLY A 144 -25.60 11.57 -17.74
N GLN A 145 -24.72 12.51 -17.39
CA GLN A 145 -23.54 12.87 -18.16
C GLN A 145 -22.30 12.16 -17.59
N ALA A 146 -21.32 11.86 -18.45
CA ALA A 146 -20.01 11.43 -17.98
C ALA A 146 -19.32 12.54 -17.17
N VAL A 147 -18.54 12.18 -16.15
CA VAL A 147 -17.61 13.12 -15.50
C VAL A 147 -16.57 13.56 -16.54
N GLY A 148 -16.21 14.84 -16.51
CA GLY A 148 -15.21 15.41 -17.43
C GLY A 148 -13.79 14.86 -17.21
N ILE A 149 -12.87 15.31 -18.07
CA ILE A 149 -11.43 15.09 -17.86
C ILE A 149 -10.94 15.84 -16.61
N PRO A 150 -9.89 15.36 -15.93
CA PRO A 150 -9.27 16.07 -14.82
C PRO A 150 -8.71 17.43 -15.24
N ASN A 151 -8.58 18.34 -14.26
CA ASN A 151 -7.97 19.66 -14.45
C ASN A 151 -6.43 19.59 -14.56
N ALA A 152 -5.82 18.59 -13.92
CA ALA A 152 -4.39 18.31 -13.99
C ALA A 152 -4.10 16.83 -13.67
N TYR A 153 -2.85 16.43 -13.85
CA TYR A 153 -2.31 15.15 -13.38
C TYR A 153 -1.20 15.40 -12.36
N ALA A 154 -1.05 14.51 -11.39
CA ALA A 154 -0.05 14.60 -10.34
C ALA A 154 0.94 13.42 -10.38
N ILE A 155 2.13 13.66 -9.82
CA ILE A 155 3.06 12.62 -9.40
C ILE A 155 3.29 12.77 -7.90
N ASN A 156 2.91 11.76 -7.10
CA ASN A 156 3.05 11.78 -5.64
C ASN A 156 2.46 13.06 -4.98
N GLY A 157 1.26 13.49 -5.39
CA GLY A 157 0.56 14.69 -4.87
C GLY A 157 1.07 16.04 -5.39
N HIS A 158 1.96 16.03 -6.39
CA HIS A 158 2.57 17.21 -7.00
C HIS A 158 2.13 17.36 -8.47
N LEU A 159 1.46 18.46 -8.82
CA LEU A 159 0.99 18.75 -10.18
C LEU A 159 2.10 19.27 -11.12
N GLY A 160 3.22 19.73 -10.55
CA GLY A 160 4.34 20.26 -11.33
C GLY A 160 4.17 21.73 -11.76
N ASP A 161 4.99 22.13 -12.73
CA ASP A 161 5.10 23.50 -13.26
C ASP A 161 4.42 23.74 -14.61
N THR A 162 3.69 22.73 -15.12
CA THR A 162 3.00 22.78 -16.43
C THR A 162 1.60 23.40 -16.38
N TYR A 163 1.08 23.69 -15.19
CA TYR A 163 -0.27 24.25 -14.98
C TYR A 163 -0.22 25.65 -14.36
N ASP A 164 -1.26 26.44 -14.61
CA ASP A 164 -1.43 27.74 -13.98
C ASP A 164 -1.45 27.65 -12.43
N CYS A 165 -0.99 28.73 -11.78
CA CYS A 165 -0.88 28.88 -10.32
C CYS A 165 0.21 28.04 -9.60
N ASN A 166 1.30 27.65 -10.28
CA ASN A 166 2.56 27.14 -9.71
C ASN A 166 2.42 26.18 -8.52
N ASP A 167 2.27 24.87 -8.78
CA ASP A 167 2.39 23.87 -7.71
C ASP A 167 3.88 23.52 -7.42
N THR A 168 4.06 22.87 -6.28
CA THR A 168 5.17 21.99 -5.98
C THR A 168 5.42 20.94 -7.07
N ILE A 169 6.69 20.51 -7.20
CA ILE A 169 7.14 19.50 -8.16
C ILE A 169 7.81 18.37 -7.38
N PHE A 170 7.40 17.13 -7.63
CA PHE A 170 8.11 15.95 -7.12
C PHE A 170 9.57 15.93 -7.63
N ARG A 171 10.51 15.63 -6.73
CA ARG A 171 11.93 15.49 -7.08
C ARG A 171 12.50 14.26 -6.39
N MET A 172 13.18 13.43 -7.16
CA MET A 172 14.01 12.33 -6.68
C MET A 172 15.48 12.77 -6.81
N GLU A 173 16.22 12.73 -5.72
CA GLU A 173 17.68 12.88 -5.76
C GLU A 173 18.31 11.52 -6.13
N VAL A 174 19.35 11.54 -6.95
CA VAL A 174 20.03 10.33 -7.44
C VAL A 174 21.54 10.51 -7.37
N ASN A 175 22.24 9.47 -6.93
CA ASN A 175 23.69 9.39 -6.95
C ASN A 175 24.17 8.92 -8.33
N TYR A 176 25.45 9.17 -8.60
CA TYR A 176 26.11 8.65 -9.81
C TYR A 176 26.53 7.19 -9.60
N GLN A 177 26.13 6.31 -10.51
CA GLN A 177 26.35 4.84 -10.57
C GLN A 177 25.39 3.95 -9.75
N ASP A 178 24.57 4.51 -8.86
CA ASP A 178 23.49 3.78 -8.18
C ASP A 178 22.41 3.29 -9.16
N THR A 179 21.76 2.17 -8.83
CA THR A 179 20.64 1.56 -9.56
C THR A 179 19.35 1.65 -8.75
N TYR A 180 18.34 2.32 -9.30
CA TYR A 180 17.07 2.58 -8.62
C TYR A 180 15.91 1.73 -9.14
N LEU A 181 15.11 1.15 -8.23
CA LEU A 181 13.87 0.46 -8.57
C LEU A 181 12.68 1.43 -8.49
N LEU A 182 12.17 1.88 -9.64
CA LEU A 182 10.99 2.74 -9.71
C LEU A 182 9.72 1.90 -9.63
N ARG A 183 8.94 2.11 -8.56
CA ARG A 183 7.68 1.41 -8.27
C ARG A 183 6.51 2.27 -8.72
N ILE A 184 6.16 2.16 -10.01
CA ILE A 184 5.12 2.98 -10.65
C ILE A 184 3.73 2.37 -10.39
N ILE A 185 2.79 3.19 -9.92
CA ILE A 185 1.38 2.87 -9.68
C ILE A 185 0.54 3.90 -10.43
N ASN A 186 -0.50 3.46 -11.14
CA ASN A 186 -1.52 4.37 -11.65
C ASN A 186 -2.76 4.34 -10.73
N ALA A 187 -3.04 5.47 -10.08
CA ALA A 187 -4.19 5.68 -9.22
C ALA A 187 -5.21 6.68 -9.82
N ALA A 188 -5.01 7.13 -11.06
CA ALA A 188 -5.85 8.12 -11.73
C ALA A 188 -7.33 7.69 -11.86
N MET A 189 -8.22 8.68 -11.86
CA MET A 189 -9.65 8.52 -12.09
C MET A 189 -9.97 8.63 -13.58
N ASN A 190 -10.89 7.78 -14.05
CA ASN A 190 -11.54 7.92 -15.35
C ASN A 190 -10.60 7.81 -16.57
N GLU A 191 -9.62 6.91 -16.52
CA GLU A 191 -8.76 6.51 -17.65
C GLU A 191 -9.28 5.21 -18.28
N GLU A 192 -10.35 5.30 -19.09
CA GLU A 192 -10.86 4.26 -20.01
C GLU A 192 -11.00 4.82 -21.44
#